data_AF-A0A954G9M6-F1
#
_entry.id   AF-A0A954G9M6-F1
#
_cell.length_a   1.000
_cell.length_b   1.000
_cell.length_c   1.000
_cell.angle_alpha   90.00
_cell.angle_beta   90.00
_cell.angle_gamma   90.00
#
_symmetry.space_group_name_H-M   'P 1'
#
loop_
_entity.id
_entity.type
_entity.pdbx_description
1 polymer ?
#
loop_
_entity_poly.entity_id
_entity_poly.type
_entity_poly.pdbx_seq_one_letter_code
_entity_poly.pdbx_strand_id
1 'polypeptide(L)'
;MSQITQSAVLPQAAADQSDAAARSFRESLQAAWLVDPRYDLFFLANLGWPLLVLIQWWGGLEIQSSISFWQVYFITTPHRWITPALLFLERDRLQANKTKYILITVCLLTIPVAVKISTGALTCLLTIDYIWNAWHFAAQHHGIYSIYGRKTGGLSPLRLRLDKWLMRGFLLYVTFRIASWASVGSAASQGWGTLDYVFALIPVAMIVRELWQLRAQTVGRCLYFISVMTLYLAMLGAVAAQNPMMLLVLTTASALFHSIEYLAIVNWSVDRTRKSGQSTTQLFQKLMPRWGLVLAVFVVILGMGAWLMESHLLELWLTANLIMAFLHYAYDGYLWKSRRPVRV
;
A
#
# COMPACT_ATOMS: atom_id res chain seq x y z
N MET A 1 -51.79 -57.45 12.82
CA MET A 1 -50.81 -56.43 13.27
C MET A 1 -49.82 -56.22 12.14
N SER A 2 -50.02 -55.19 11.33
CA SER A 2 -49.10 -54.83 10.23
C SER A 2 -48.50 -53.47 10.58
N GLN A 3 -47.21 -53.46 10.93
CA GLN A 3 -46.47 -52.23 11.20
C GLN A 3 -46.05 -51.62 9.87
N ILE A 4 -46.62 -50.45 9.56
CA ILE A 4 -46.21 -49.62 8.44
C ILE A 4 -44.92 -48.89 8.85
N THR A 5 -43.79 -49.34 8.31
CA THR A 5 -42.51 -48.64 8.40
C THR A 5 -42.57 -47.44 7.45
N GLN A 6 -42.99 -46.28 7.96
CA GLN A 6 -42.78 -45.00 7.27
C GLN A 6 -41.29 -44.65 7.37
N SER A 7 -40.51 -45.08 6.37
CA SER A 7 -39.21 -44.49 6.09
C SER A 7 -39.43 -43.01 5.77
N ALA A 8 -39.11 -42.16 6.75
CA ALA A 8 -39.09 -40.72 6.59
C ALA A 8 -38.05 -40.35 5.52
N VAL A 9 -38.50 -40.25 4.27
CA VAL A 9 -37.76 -39.60 3.19
C VAL A 9 -37.69 -38.12 3.56
N LEU A 10 -36.63 -37.74 4.27
CA LEU A 10 -36.26 -36.32 4.39
C LEU A 10 -36.19 -35.74 2.97
N PRO A 11 -36.78 -34.57 2.71
CA PRO A 11 -36.94 -34.07 1.35
C PRO A 11 -35.58 -33.68 0.80
N GLN A 12 -35.09 -34.47 -0.14
CA GLN A 12 -33.84 -34.28 -0.89
C GLN A 12 -33.69 -32.85 -1.45
N ALA A 13 -34.82 -32.20 -1.75
CA ALA A 13 -34.90 -30.78 -2.15
C ALA A 13 -34.35 -29.78 -1.11
N ALA A 14 -34.44 -30.06 0.19
CA ALA A 14 -33.88 -29.19 1.25
C ALA A 14 -32.35 -29.30 1.33
N ALA A 15 -31.81 -30.50 1.09
CA ALA A 15 -30.37 -30.74 1.01
C ALA A 15 -29.76 -30.04 -0.22
N ASP A 16 -30.42 -30.14 -1.38
CA ASP A 16 -29.96 -29.52 -2.63
C ASP A 16 -29.95 -27.98 -2.56
N GLN A 17 -30.93 -27.36 -1.90
CA GLN A 17 -30.96 -25.90 -1.68
C GLN A 17 -29.85 -25.42 -0.75
N SER A 18 -29.56 -26.18 0.31
CA SER A 18 -28.46 -25.89 1.24
C SER A 18 -27.10 -25.93 0.52
N ASP A 19 -26.89 -26.93 -0.34
CA ASP A 19 -25.66 -27.07 -1.11
C ASP A 19 -25.49 -25.96 -2.15
N ALA A 20 -26.57 -25.57 -2.83
CA ALA A 20 -26.54 -24.45 -3.77
C ALA A 20 -26.21 -23.11 -3.07
N ALA A 21 -26.81 -22.85 -1.91
CA ALA A 21 -26.52 -21.65 -1.12
C ALA A 21 -25.06 -21.65 -0.62
N ALA A 22 -24.56 -22.78 -0.14
CA ALA A 22 -23.17 -22.92 0.30
C ALA A 22 -22.16 -22.70 -0.84
N ARG A 23 -22.45 -23.20 -2.05
CA ARG A 23 -21.60 -22.96 -3.24
C ARG A 23 -21.59 -21.50 -3.63
N SER A 24 -22.77 -20.86 -3.73
CA SER A 24 -22.89 -19.43 -4.06
C SER A 24 -22.14 -18.54 -3.05
N PHE A 25 -22.22 -18.87 -1.75
CA PHE A 25 -21.47 -18.18 -0.71
C PHE A 25 -19.94 -18.34 -0.88
N ARG A 26 -19.46 -19.57 -1.15
CA ARG A 26 -18.03 -19.83 -1.41
C ARG A 26 -17.52 -19.09 -2.63
N GLU A 27 -18.28 -19.08 -3.72
CA GLU A 27 -17.94 -18.33 -4.94
C GLU A 27 -17.89 -16.82 -4.66
N SER A 28 -18.85 -16.31 -3.89
CA SER A 28 -18.87 -14.90 -3.46
C SER A 28 -17.65 -14.57 -2.61
N LEU A 29 -17.27 -15.43 -1.67
CA LEU A 29 -16.05 -15.25 -0.87
C LEU A 29 -14.79 -15.31 -1.73
N GLN A 30 -14.69 -16.23 -2.69
CA GLN A 30 -13.55 -16.31 -3.60
C GLN A 30 -13.43 -15.05 -4.46
N ALA A 31 -14.57 -14.47 -4.90
CA ALA A 31 -14.60 -13.23 -5.65
C ALA A 31 -14.12 -12.00 -4.84
N ALA A 32 -14.10 -12.07 -3.51
CA ALA A 32 -13.73 -10.96 -2.62
C ALA A 32 -12.22 -10.63 -2.62
N TRP A 33 -11.36 -11.57 -3.00
CA TRP A 33 -9.90 -11.46 -2.89
C TRP A 33 -9.25 -11.12 -4.23
N LEU A 34 -8.28 -10.22 -4.30
CA LEU A 34 -7.60 -9.84 -5.55
C LEU A 34 -6.81 -11.00 -6.15
N VAL A 35 -6.05 -11.72 -5.32
CA VAL A 35 -5.27 -12.90 -5.72
C VAL A 35 -5.93 -14.17 -5.17
N ASP A 36 -5.84 -14.33 -3.84
CA ASP A 36 -6.43 -15.41 -3.06
C ASP A 36 -6.50 -14.98 -1.59
N PRO A 37 -7.28 -15.64 -0.73
CA PRO A 37 -7.46 -15.21 0.64
C PRO A 37 -6.16 -15.10 1.43
N ARG A 38 -5.24 -16.06 1.28
CA ARG A 38 -4.00 -16.08 2.08
C ARG A 38 -3.08 -14.96 1.64
N TYR A 39 -2.85 -14.84 0.33
CA TYR A 39 -2.02 -13.79 -0.22
C TYR A 39 -2.53 -12.40 0.17
N ASP A 40 -3.83 -12.17 0.01
CA ASP A 40 -4.44 -10.89 0.35
C ASP A 40 -4.33 -10.60 1.85
N LEU A 41 -4.61 -11.56 2.73
CA LEU A 41 -4.54 -11.34 4.19
C LEU A 41 -3.12 -10.97 4.67
N PHE A 42 -2.09 -11.63 4.12
CA PHE A 42 -0.70 -11.40 4.51
C PHE A 42 -0.09 -10.15 3.88
N PHE A 43 -0.38 -9.88 2.61
CA PHE A 43 0.36 -8.87 1.84
C PHE A 43 -0.46 -7.63 1.47
N LEU A 44 -1.79 -7.70 1.46
CA LEU A 44 -2.65 -6.58 1.05
C LEU A 44 -3.47 -6.04 2.21
N ALA A 45 -4.31 -6.87 2.85
CA ALA A 45 -5.18 -6.48 3.96
C ALA A 45 -4.43 -6.01 5.20
N ASN A 46 -3.10 -6.19 5.25
CA ASN A 46 -2.24 -5.61 6.27
C ASN A 46 -2.69 -6.03 7.68
N LEU A 47 -3.07 -7.30 7.90
CA LEU A 47 -3.55 -7.73 9.22
C LEU A 47 -2.41 -8.07 10.20
N GLY A 48 -1.16 -8.04 9.73
CA GLY A 48 0.01 -8.38 10.55
C GLY A 48 0.53 -7.23 11.42
N TRP A 49 0.10 -5.98 11.21
CA TRP A 49 0.64 -4.83 11.94
C TRP A 49 0.42 -4.89 13.46
N PRO A 50 -0.70 -5.41 14.01
CA PRO A 50 -0.86 -5.47 15.47
C PRO A 50 0.18 -6.39 16.10
N LEU A 51 0.48 -7.54 15.47
CA LEU A 51 1.51 -8.46 15.93
C LEU A 51 2.89 -7.82 15.85
N LEU A 52 3.19 -7.11 14.76
CA LEU A 52 4.45 -6.38 14.61
C LEU A 52 4.63 -5.29 15.67
N VAL A 53 3.55 -4.57 16.01
CA VAL A 53 3.54 -3.58 17.09
C VAL A 53 3.79 -4.26 18.43
N LEU A 54 3.12 -5.38 18.72
CA LEU A 54 3.33 -6.14 19.96
C LEU A 54 4.78 -6.62 20.11
N ILE A 55 5.36 -7.17 19.03
CA ILE A 55 6.77 -7.63 19.01
C ILE A 55 7.73 -6.47 19.28
N GLN A 56 7.57 -5.34 18.59
CA GLN A 56 8.41 -4.16 18.82
C GLN A 56 8.23 -3.56 20.21
N TRP A 57 6.99 -3.54 20.71
CA TRP A 57 6.67 -2.99 22.02
C TRP A 57 7.29 -3.82 23.14
N TRP A 58 7.17 -5.15 23.08
CA TRP A 58 7.79 -6.05 24.07
C TRP A 58 9.31 -6.15 23.92
N GLY A 59 9.80 -6.11 22.69
CA GLY A 59 11.23 -6.21 22.40
C GLY A 59 12.03 -4.92 22.63
N GLY A 60 11.36 -3.79 22.87
CA GLY A 60 12.00 -2.51 23.11
C GLY A 60 12.78 -1.96 21.90
N LEU A 61 13.73 -1.05 22.18
CA LEU A 61 14.49 -0.32 21.16
C LEU A 61 15.42 -1.21 20.32
N GLU A 62 15.89 -2.33 20.86
CA GLU A 62 16.78 -3.25 20.13
C GLU A 62 16.01 -3.96 18.99
N ILE A 63 14.84 -4.51 19.31
CA ILE A 63 13.97 -5.14 18.31
C ILE A 63 13.41 -4.11 17.34
N GLN A 64 13.04 -2.92 17.83
CA GLN A 64 12.59 -1.83 16.98
C GLN A 64 13.67 -1.40 15.97
N SER A 65 14.92 -1.19 16.42
CA SER A 65 16.01 -0.78 15.53
C SER A 65 16.39 -1.88 14.52
N SER A 66 16.37 -3.14 14.94
CA SER A 66 16.56 -4.29 14.06
C SER A 66 15.47 -4.35 12.98
N ILE A 67 14.20 -4.19 13.35
CA ILE A 67 13.07 -4.18 12.41
C ILE A 67 13.18 -2.98 11.46
N SER A 68 13.50 -1.79 11.96
CA SER A 68 13.72 -0.60 11.13
C SER A 68 14.85 -0.79 10.13
N PHE A 69 15.96 -1.45 10.51
CA PHE A 69 17.04 -1.78 9.58
C PHE A 69 16.52 -2.60 8.39
N TRP A 70 15.84 -3.72 8.67
CA TRP A 70 15.28 -4.57 7.61
C TRP A 70 14.21 -3.86 6.78
N GLN A 71 13.36 -3.08 7.44
CA GLN A 71 12.29 -2.31 6.80
C GLN A 71 12.86 -1.26 5.84
N VAL A 72 13.86 -0.47 6.25
CA VAL A 72 14.43 0.60 5.42
C VAL A 72 15.19 0.02 4.23
N TYR A 73 16.12 -0.90 4.47
CA TYR A 73 17.03 -1.38 3.42
C TYR A 73 16.41 -2.44 2.52
N PHE A 74 15.67 -3.40 3.07
CA PHE A 74 15.22 -4.57 2.30
C PHE A 74 13.76 -4.49 1.87
N ILE A 75 13.01 -3.50 2.33
CA ILE A 75 11.60 -3.38 1.98
C ILE A 75 11.30 -2.02 1.34
N THR A 76 11.50 -0.91 2.05
CA THR A 76 11.17 0.44 1.56
C THR A 76 12.08 0.91 0.43
N THR A 77 13.39 0.64 0.51
CA THR A 77 14.30 1.02 -0.56
C THR A 77 13.98 0.26 -1.86
N PRO A 78 13.92 -1.09 -1.88
CA PRO A 78 13.50 -1.83 -3.08
C PRO A 78 12.12 -1.41 -3.59
N HIS A 79 11.16 -1.12 -2.69
CA HIS A 79 9.86 -0.58 -3.07
C HIS A 79 9.98 0.71 -3.91
N ARG A 80 10.75 1.71 -3.46
CA ARG A 80 10.93 2.95 -4.22
C ARG A 80 11.61 2.67 -5.57
N TRP A 81 12.63 1.82 -5.57
CA TRP A 81 13.48 1.61 -6.75
C TRP A 81 12.90 0.65 -7.79
N ILE A 82 11.97 -0.25 -7.44
CA ILE A 82 11.37 -1.18 -8.41
C ILE A 82 10.51 -0.44 -9.44
N THR A 83 9.95 0.72 -9.08
CA THR A 83 9.00 1.45 -9.93
C THR A 83 9.66 2.01 -11.20
N PRO A 84 10.78 2.75 -11.11
CA PRO A 84 11.51 3.13 -12.32
C PRO A 84 12.07 1.91 -13.07
N ALA A 85 12.54 0.87 -12.35
CA ALA A 85 13.05 -0.35 -12.98
C ALA A 85 11.99 -1.04 -13.87
N LEU A 86 10.75 -1.18 -13.38
CA LEU A 86 9.63 -1.72 -14.15
C LEU A 86 9.29 -0.87 -15.37
N LEU A 87 9.32 0.46 -15.22
CA LEU A 87 9.05 1.36 -16.33
C LEU A 87 10.05 1.13 -17.48
N PHE A 88 11.34 0.94 -17.19
CA PHE A 88 12.34 0.60 -18.21
C PHE A 88 12.11 -0.77 -18.85
N LEU A 89 11.63 -1.74 -18.08
CA LEU A 89 11.30 -3.08 -18.57
C LEU A 89 10.01 -3.12 -19.42
N GLU A 90 9.08 -2.20 -19.19
CA GLU A 90 7.83 -2.04 -19.94
C GLU A 90 7.92 -0.96 -21.04
N ARG A 91 8.84 -1.18 -21.99
CA ARG A 91 9.15 -0.23 -23.10
C ARG A 91 7.92 0.30 -23.85
N ASP A 92 6.85 -0.48 -23.99
CA ASP A 92 5.65 -0.02 -24.71
C ASP A 92 4.92 1.10 -23.97
N ARG A 93 4.92 1.09 -22.63
CA ARG A 93 4.38 2.21 -21.83
C ARG A 93 5.21 3.47 -21.99
N LEU A 94 6.53 3.31 -22.02
CA LEU A 94 7.46 4.40 -22.31
C LEU A 94 7.19 4.97 -23.70
N GLN A 95 7.03 4.13 -24.74
CA GLN A 95 6.83 4.61 -26.10
C GLN A 95 5.53 5.41 -26.27
N ALA A 96 4.45 5.00 -25.61
CA ALA A 96 3.16 5.69 -25.70
C ALA A 96 3.21 7.15 -25.20
N ASN A 97 4.13 7.52 -24.32
CA ASN A 97 4.30 8.89 -23.81
C ASN A 97 5.77 9.28 -23.64
N LYS A 98 6.62 8.91 -24.61
CA LYS A 98 8.09 8.95 -24.50
C LYS A 98 8.62 10.30 -24.04
N THR A 99 8.19 11.38 -24.69
CA THR A 99 8.63 12.75 -24.37
C THR A 99 8.34 13.11 -22.92
N LYS A 100 7.16 12.73 -22.44
CA LYS A 100 6.73 13.04 -21.07
C LYS A 100 7.57 12.29 -20.03
N TYR A 101 7.80 11.00 -20.25
CA TYR A 101 8.62 10.21 -19.32
C TYR A 101 10.05 10.73 -19.28
N ILE A 102 10.68 10.98 -20.44
CA ILE A 102 12.04 11.51 -20.54
C ILE A 102 12.13 12.88 -19.86
N LEU A 103 11.19 13.78 -20.12
CA LEU A 103 11.19 15.11 -19.49
C LEU A 103 11.12 15.00 -17.97
N ILE A 104 10.22 14.16 -17.44
CA ILE A 104 10.12 13.91 -16.00
C ILE A 104 11.43 13.31 -15.46
N THR A 105 12.04 12.32 -16.15
CA THR A 105 13.30 11.72 -15.72
C THR A 105 14.40 12.78 -15.63
N VAL A 106 14.57 13.55 -16.70
CA VAL A 106 15.63 14.55 -16.81
C VAL A 106 15.43 15.62 -15.74
N CYS A 107 14.24 16.18 -15.59
CA CYS A 107 13.97 17.19 -14.56
C CYS A 107 14.21 16.66 -13.14
N LEU A 108 13.75 15.45 -12.82
CA LEU A 108 13.90 14.89 -11.47
C LEU A 108 15.32 14.37 -11.17
N LEU A 109 16.16 14.18 -12.19
CA LEU A 109 17.59 13.96 -12.03
C LEU A 109 18.35 15.28 -11.86
N THR A 110 18.10 16.26 -12.72
CA THR A 110 18.90 17.49 -12.78
C THR A 110 18.60 18.45 -11.65
N ILE A 111 17.33 18.61 -11.25
CA ILE A 111 16.94 19.57 -10.21
C ILE A 111 17.61 19.25 -8.86
N PRO A 112 17.52 18.01 -8.31
CA PRO A 112 18.14 17.71 -7.02
C PRO A 112 19.66 17.86 -7.03
N VAL A 113 20.31 17.45 -8.13
CA VAL A 113 21.77 17.60 -8.30
C VAL A 113 22.15 19.08 -8.35
N ALA A 114 21.43 19.90 -9.13
CA ALA A 114 21.69 21.33 -9.21
C ALA A 114 21.49 22.04 -7.86
N VAL A 115 20.43 21.72 -7.12
CA VAL A 115 20.19 22.24 -5.77
C VAL A 115 21.32 21.84 -4.82
N LYS A 116 21.75 20.57 -4.83
CA LYS A 116 22.86 20.10 -3.98
C LYS A 116 24.17 20.81 -4.30
N ILE A 117 24.51 20.97 -5.59
CA ILE A 117 25.74 21.66 -6.02
C ILE A 117 25.70 23.15 -5.67
N SER A 118 24.57 23.82 -5.88
CA SER A 118 24.44 25.27 -5.66
C SER A 118 24.33 25.68 -4.19
N THR A 119 23.66 24.87 -3.36
CA THR A 119 23.35 25.24 -1.97
C THR A 119 24.10 24.42 -0.93
N GLY A 120 24.73 23.31 -1.34
CA GLY A 120 25.34 22.33 -0.43
C GLY A 120 24.34 21.47 0.34
N ALA A 121 23.03 21.77 0.28
CA ALA A 121 22.00 21.15 1.10
C ALA A 121 20.83 20.58 0.27
N LEU A 122 20.07 19.66 0.88
CA LEU A 122 18.86 19.07 0.30
C LEU A 122 17.61 19.32 1.14
N THR A 123 17.69 20.12 2.20
CA THR A 123 16.64 20.26 3.22
C THR A 123 15.27 20.62 2.64
N CYS A 124 15.20 21.61 1.74
CA CYS A 124 13.93 21.97 1.12
C CYS A 124 13.35 20.85 0.25
N LEU A 125 14.21 20.09 -0.44
CA LEU A 125 13.77 18.94 -1.24
C LEU A 125 13.34 17.76 -0.36
N LEU A 126 13.96 17.56 0.81
CA LEU A 126 13.51 16.58 1.80
C LEU A 126 12.14 16.95 2.39
N THR A 127 11.85 18.24 2.60
CA THR A 127 10.51 18.70 2.99
C THR A 127 9.48 18.41 1.89
N ILE A 128 9.84 18.66 0.63
CA ILE A 128 8.98 18.33 -0.51
C ILE A 128 8.77 16.81 -0.62
N ASP A 129 9.83 16.01 -0.44
CA ASP A 129 9.75 14.55 -0.38
C ASP A 129 8.78 14.11 0.71
N TYR A 130 8.88 14.66 1.93
CA TYR A 130 7.97 14.32 3.01
C TYR A 130 6.49 14.59 2.65
N ILE A 131 6.19 15.77 2.09
CA ILE A 131 4.83 16.14 1.68
C ILE A 131 4.32 15.21 0.56
N TRP A 132 5.15 14.95 -0.44
CA TRP A 132 4.76 14.09 -1.55
C TRP A 132 4.60 12.63 -1.08
N ASN A 133 5.49 12.15 -0.22
CA ASN A 133 5.41 10.83 0.38
C ASN A 133 4.11 10.66 1.18
N ALA A 134 3.71 11.65 1.98
CA ALA A 134 2.42 11.66 2.68
C ALA A 134 1.23 11.53 1.70
N TRP A 135 1.25 12.31 0.61
CA TRP A 135 0.25 12.19 -0.45
C TRP A 135 0.28 10.83 -1.15
N HIS A 136 1.47 10.27 -1.37
CA HIS A 136 1.68 8.98 -2.01
C HIS A 136 1.11 7.84 -1.16
N PHE A 137 1.41 7.78 0.13
CA PHE A 137 0.80 6.82 1.07
C PHE A 137 -0.73 6.87 1.01
N ALA A 138 -1.29 8.08 1.16
CA ALA A 138 -2.73 8.30 1.08
C ALA A 138 -3.31 7.88 -0.29
N ALA A 139 -2.60 8.15 -1.37
CA ALA A 139 -3.02 7.81 -2.71
C ALA A 139 -2.98 6.31 -3.01
N GLN A 140 -1.94 5.62 -2.56
CA GLN A 140 -1.75 4.17 -2.71
C GLN A 140 -2.81 3.41 -1.94
N HIS A 141 -3.00 3.72 -0.65
CA HIS A 141 -3.96 2.96 0.16
C HIS A 141 -5.39 3.09 -0.39
N HIS A 142 -5.80 4.31 -0.77
CA HIS A 142 -7.07 4.50 -1.46
C HIS A 142 -7.10 3.77 -2.82
N GLY A 143 -5.98 3.75 -3.54
CA GLY A 143 -5.83 3.04 -4.81
C GLY A 143 -6.17 1.56 -4.67
N ILE A 144 -5.59 0.88 -3.68
CA ILE A 144 -5.83 -0.54 -3.39
C ILE A 144 -7.29 -0.75 -2.97
N TYR A 145 -7.82 0.06 -2.04
CA TYR A 145 -9.24 0.03 -1.66
C TYR A 145 -10.18 0.15 -2.89
N SER A 146 -9.85 1.04 -3.83
CA SER A 146 -10.60 1.22 -5.08
C SER A 146 -10.48 0.04 -6.04
N ILE A 147 -9.35 -0.69 -6.06
CA ILE A 147 -9.21 -1.92 -6.86
C ILE A 147 -10.18 -2.99 -6.33
N TYR A 148 -10.22 -3.23 -5.02
CA TYR A 148 -11.22 -4.12 -4.39
C TYR A 148 -12.66 -3.68 -4.70
N GLY A 149 -12.93 -2.38 -4.55
CA GLY A 149 -14.26 -1.81 -4.81
C GLY A 149 -14.74 -2.00 -6.25
N ARG A 150 -13.84 -1.87 -7.23
CA ARG A 150 -14.18 -2.12 -8.64
C ARG A 150 -14.33 -3.59 -8.98
N LYS A 151 -13.56 -4.47 -8.34
CA LYS A 151 -13.66 -5.93 -8.56
C LYS A 151 -15.01 -6.48 -8.09
N THR A 152 -15.44 -6.06 -6.92
CA THR A 152 -16.59 -6.65 -6.20
C THR A 152 -17.94 -6.06 -6.61
N GLY A 153 -17.92 -4.96 -7.38
CA GLY A 153 -19.11 -4.23 -7.76
C GLY A 153 -19.78 -3.49 -6.59
N GLY A 154 -20.71 -2.57 -6.89
CA GLY A 154 -21.59 -1.99 -5.87
C GLY A 154 -21.15 -0.67 -5.23
N LEU A 155 -20.04 -0.06 -5.67
CA LEU A 155 -19.73 1.33 -5.31
C LEU A 155 -20.16 2.28 -6.43
N SER A 156 -21.07 3.22 -6.11
CA SER A 156 -21.43 4.27 -7.05
C SER A 156 -20.22 5.18 -7.34
N PRO A 157 -20.13 5.81 -8.53
CA PRO A 157 -19.03 6.72 -8.86
C PRO A 157 -18.88 7.88 -7.87
N LEU A 158 -20.00 8.39 -7.33
CA LEU A 158 -20.00 9.43 -6.31
C LEU A 158 -19.35 8.93 -5.01
N ARG A 159 -19.71 7.72 -4.57
CA ARG A 159 -19.13 7.12 -3.37
C ARG A 159 -17.62 6.91 -3.50
N LEU A 160 -17.16 6.40 -4.64
CA LEU A 160 -15.72 6.26 -4.91
C LEU A 160 -14.97 7.59 -4.82
N ARG A 161 -15.59 8.69 -5.27
CA ARG A 161 -14.99 10.04 -5.15
C ARG A 161 -14.99 10.55 -3.71
N LEU A 162 -16.08 10.31 -2.97
CA LEU A 162 -16.17 10.71 -1.56
C LEU A 162 -15.15 9.96 -0.71
N ASP A 163 -15.12 8.63 -0.83
CA ASP A 163 -14.19 7.77 -0.09
C ASP A 163 -12.74 8.13 -0.38
N LYS A 164 -12.43 8.51 -1.63
CA LYS A 164 -11.11 9.03 -2.01
C LYS A 164 -10.68 10.21 -1.16
N TRP A 165 -11.52 11.23 -1.02
CA TRP A 165 -11.16 12.46 -0.33
C TRP A 165 -11.20 12.30 1.18
N LEU A 166 -12.16 11.54 1.72
CA LEU A 166 -12.22 11.25 3.15
C LEU A 166 -11.01 10.44 3.61
N MET A 167 -10.69 9.36 2.90
CA MET A 167 -9.55 8.51 3.23
C MET A 167 -8.23 9.27 3.08
N ARG A 168 -8.03 9.99 1.97
CA ARG A 168 -6.79 10.76 1.77
C ARG A 168 -6.67 11.91 2.75
N GLY A 169 -7.75 12.64 3.00
CA GLY A 169 -7.79 13.74 3.96
C GLY A 169 -7.41 13.28 5.36
N PHE A 170 -7.97 12.16 5.82
CA PHE A 170 -7.63 11.56 7.10
C PHE A 170 -6.15 11.12 7.17
N LEU A 171 -5.67 10.36 6.19
CA LEU A 171 -4.27 9.88 6.18
C LEU A 171 -3.26 11.03 6.12
N LEU A 172 -3.55 12.07 5.32
CA LEU A 172 -2.73 13.28 5.24
C LEU A 172 -2.73 14.05 6.57
N TYR A 173 -3.90 14.20 7.18
CA TYR A 173 -4.03 14.84 8.48
C TYR A 173 -3.15 14.15 9.51
N VAL A 174 -3.26 12.82 9.65
CA VAL A 174 -2.45 12.04 10.61
C VAL A 174 -0.96 12.20 10.31
N THR A 175 -0.54 12.14 9.04
CA THR A 175 0.87 12.28 8.67
C THR A 175 1.42 13.67 9.03
N PHE A 176 0.70 14.75 8.69
CA PHE A 176 1.11 16.10 9.06
C PHE A 176 1.06 16.33 10.57
N ARG A 177 0.10 15.71 11.26
CA ARG A 177 -0.01 15.76 12.72
C ARG A 177 1.20 15.10 13.39
N ILE A 178 1.70 14.00 12.84
CA ILE A 178 2.95 13.34 13.27
C ILE A 178 4.16 14.24 13.00
N ALA A 179 4.30 14.84 11.82
CA ALA A 179 5.38 15.78 11.52
C ALA A 179 5.38 16.99 12.44
N SER A 180 4.20 17.57 12.70
CA SER A 180 4.03 18.71 13.60
C SER A 180 4.49 18.35 15.02
N TRP A 181 4.08 17.19 15.52
CA TRP A 181 4.53 16.68 16.82
C TRP A 181 6.05 16.42 16.85
N ALA A 182 6.61 15.82 15.80
CA ALA A 182 8.04 15.55 15.71
C ALA A 182 8.90 16.84 15.62
N SER A 183 8.34 17.91 15.05
CA SER A 183 9.06 19.17 14.81
C SER A 183 8.99 20.13 16.00
N VAL A 184 7.85 20.21 16.68
CA VAL A 184 7.60 21.22 17.75
C VAL A 184 7.26 20.58 19.10
N GLY A 185 7.28 19.24 19.18
CA GLY A 185 7.03 18.49 20.41
C GLY A 185 5.61 18.69 20.96
N SER A 186 5.50 18.70 22.29
CA SER A 186 4.22 18.90 22.99
C SER A 186 3.64 20.30 22.78
N ALA A 187 4.44 21.31 22.44
CA ALA A 187 3.95 22.65 22.11
C ALA A 187 3.05 22.65 20.86
N ALA A 188 3.31 21.75 19.89
CA ALA A 188 2.41 21.53 18.75
C ALA A 188 1.06 20.89 19.13
N SER A 189 0.88 20.36 20.35
CA SER A 189 -0.41 19.76 20.74
C SER A 189 -1.44 20.80 21.22
N GLN A 190 -0.99 22.03 21.53
CA GLN A 190 -1.86 23.10 22.01
C GLN A 190 -2.71 23.65 20.84
N GLY A 191 -3.99 23.28 20.80
CA GLY A 191 -4.95 23.72 19.77
C GLY A 191 -5.36 22.67 18.74
N TRP A 192 -4.66 21.53 18.65
CA TRP A 192 -4.99 20.46 17.70
C TRP A 192 -5.99 19.44 18.24
N GLY A 193 -6.19 19.35 19.56
CA GLY A 193 -7.03 18.33 20.18
C GLY A 193 -8.44 18.24 19.59
N THR A 194 -9.11 19.37 19.36
CA THR A 194 -10.44 19.40 18.74
C THR A 194 -10.40 18.85 17.30
N LEU A 195 -9.37 19.20 16.53
CA LEU A 195 -9.19 18.69 15.16
C LEU A 195 -8.90 17.19 15.18
N ASP A 196 -8.12 16.68 16.13
CA ASP A 196 -7.81 15.25 16.27
C ASP A 196 -9.13 14.46 16.44
N TYR A 197 -10.07 14.94 17.27
CA TYR A 197 -11.40 14.32 17.41
C TYR A 197 -12.23 14.39 16.12
N VAL A 198 -12.29 15.56 15.48
CA VAL A 198 -13.05 15.73 14.23
C VAL A 198 -12.55 14.80 13.13
N PHE A 199 -11.22 14.70 12.96
CA PHE A 199 -10.62 13.82 11.97
C PHE A 199 -10.73 12.35 12.36
N ALA A 200 -10.76 12.00 13.65
CA ALA A 200 -10.99 10.63 14.10
C ALA A 200 -12.42 10.14 13.81
N LEU A 201 -13.42 11.04 13.73
CA LEU A 201 -14.79 10.67 13.36
C LEU A 201 -14.88 10.16 11.91
N ILE A 202 -14.02 10.63 11.01
CA ILE A 202 -14.02 10.23 9.59
C ILE A 202 -13.83 8.72 9.42
N PRO A 203 -12.69 8.11 9.84
CA PRO A 203 -12.47 6.67 9.69
C PRO A 203 -13.49 5.86 10.50
N VAL A 204 -13.92 6.31 11.69
CA VAL A 204 -14.93 5.59 12.49
C VAL A 204 -16.26 5.51 11.73
N ALA A 205 -16.76 6.63 11.21
CA ALA A 205 -17.99 6.65 10.42
C ALA A 205 -17.86 5.80 9.15
N MET A 206 -16.71 5.85 8.47
CA MET A 206 -16.47 5.02 7.29
C MET A 206 -16.40 3.52 7.63
N ILE A 207 -15.75 3.13 8.74
CA ILE A 207 -15.68 1.73 9.21
C ILE A 207 -17.07 1.20 9.53
N VAL A 208 -17.86 1.94 10.32
CA VAL A 208 -19.24 1.56 10.66
C VAL A 208 -20.07 1.34 9.38
N ARG A 209 -19.92 2.24 8.41
CA ARG A 209 -20.59 2.12 7.11
C ARG A 209 -20.13 0.91 6.31
N GLU A 210 -18.83 0.60 6.27
CA GLU A 210 -18.33 -0.59 5.58
C GLU A 210 -18.81 -1.88 6.26
N LEU A 211 -18.87 -1.91 7.60
CA LEU A 211 -19.41 -3.03 8.36
C LEU A 211 -20.92 -3.22 8.12
N TRP A 212 -21.69 -2.14 8.08
CA TRP A 212 -23.13 -2.20 7.79
C TRP A 212 -23.42 -2.81 6.41
N GLN A 213 -22.52 -2.60 5.46
CA GLN A 213 -22.67 -3.05 4.08
C GLN A 213 -21.88 -4.31 3.76
N LEU A 214 -21.45 -5.03 4.80
CA LEU A 214 -20.66 -6.23 4.66
C LEU A 214 -21.45 -7.32 3.93
N ARG A 215 -20.89 -7.76 2.81
CA ARG A 215 -21.35 -8.91 2.03
C ARG A 215 -20.16 -9.85 1.82
N ALA A 216 -20.43 -11.13 1.58
CA ALA A 216 -19.41 -12.15 1.31
C ALA A 216 -18.39 -11.67 0.24
N GLN A 217 -18.88 -11.11 -0.87
CA GLN A 217 -18.04 -10.58 -1.94
C GLN A 217 -17.20 -9.35 -1.57
N THR A 218 -17.47 -8.68 -0.44
CA THR A 218 -16.77 -7.44 -0.04
C THR A 218 -15.84 -7.62 1.15
N VAL A 219 -15.73 -8.84 1.70
CA VAL A 219 -14.95 -9.11 2.92
C VAL A 219 -13.49 -8.64 2.77
N GLY A 220 -12.82 -8.96 1.65
CA GLY A 220 -11.44 -8.52 1.40
C GLY A 220 -11.28 -7.00 1.41
N ARG A 221 -12.22 -6.26 0.79
CA ARG A 221 -12.25 -4.78 0.82
C ARG A 221 -12.41 -4.25 2.25
N CYS A 222 -13.34 -4.83 2.98
CA CYS A 222 -13.68 -4.41 4.34
C CYS A 222 -12.50 -4.63 5.29
N LEU A 223 -11.86 -5.80 5.24
CA LEU A 223 -10.69 -6.12 6.06
C LEU A 223 -9.52 -5.19 5.76
N TYR A 224 -9.21 -4.97 4.47
CA TYR A 224 -8.20 -4.00 4.05
C TYR A 224 -8.48 -2.61 4.63
N PHE A 225 -9.71 -2.12 4.41
CA PHE A 225 -10.10 -0.78 4.81
C PHE A 225 -10.03 -0.59 6.33
N ILE A 226 -10.58 -1.53 7.09
CA ILE A 226 -10.54 -1.49 8.56
C ILE A 226 -9.10 -1.51 9.05
N SER A 227 -8.24 -2.37 8.49
CA SER A 227 -6.84 -2.45 8.93
C SER A 227 -6.10 -1.12 8.74
N VAL A 228 -6.17 -0.53 7.54
CA VAL A 228 -5.50 0.75 7.27
C VAL A 228 -6.09 1.87 8.14
N MET A 229 -7.42 1.97 8.25
CA MET A 229 -8.05 3.03 9.05
C MET A 229 -7.72 2.90 10.53
N THR A 230 -7.71 1.69 11.07
CA THR A 230 -7.37 1.43 12.49
C THR A 230 -5.91 1.69 12.79
N LEU A 231 -4.99 1.34 11.88
CA LEU A 231 -3.57 1.68 12.01
C LEU A 231 -3.35 3.21 12.07
N TYR A 232 -3.98 3.96 11.18
CA TYR A 232 -3.87 5.43 11.19
C TYR A 232 -4.59 6.09 12.37
N LEU A 233 -5.71 5.52 12.84
CA LEU A 233 -6.35 5.94 14.09
C LEU A 233 -5.44 5.67 15.30
N ALA A 234 -4.77 4.53 15.34
CA ALA A 234 -3.81 4.21 16.40
C ALA A 234 -2.63 5.19 16.40
N MET A 235 -2.12 5.56 15.22
CA MET A 235 -1.08 6.59 15.11
C MET A 235 -1.55 7.94 15.63
N LEU A 236 -2.77 8.36 15.27
CA LEU A 236 -3.37 9.60 15.79
C LEU A 236 -3.54 9.54 17.31
N GLY A 237 -4.01 8.41 17.83
CA GLY A 237 -4.14 8.16 19.27
C GLY A 237 -2.80 8.20 20.00
N ALA A 238 -1.73 7.66 19.41
CA ALA A 238 -0.38 7.72 19.98
C ALA A 238 0.15 9.16 20.05
N VAL A 239 -0.11 9.99 19.03
CA VAL A 239 0.21 11.42 19.05
C VAL A 239 -0.59 12.15 20.12
N ALA A 240 -1.90 11.89 20.21
CA ALA A 240 -2.77 12.52 21.22
C ALA A 240 -2.38 12.12 22.66
N ALA A 241 -1.98 10.86 22.86
CA ALA A 241 -1.48 10.35 24.14
C ALA A 241 -0.02 10.74 24.44
N GLN A 242 0.64 11.48 23.54
CA GLN A 242 2.04 11.90 23.66
C GLN A 242 3.00 10.72 23.91
N ASN A 243 2.75 9.58 23.24
CA ASN A 243 3.54 8.36 23.40
C ASN A 243 4.52 8.18 22.22
N PRO A 244 5.77 8.68 22.32
CA PRO A 244 6.77 8.58 21.24
C PRO A 244 7.07 7.14 20.82
N MET A 245 7.16 6.23 21.78
CA MET A 245 7.51 4.84 21.52
C MET A 245 6.41 4.14 20.73
N MET A 246 5.14 4.33 21.14
CA MET A 246 4.01 3.79 20.41
C MET A 246 3.92 4.38 18.99
N LEU A 247 4.16 5.69 18.86
CA LEU A 247 4.17 6.35 17.56
C LEU A 247 5.29 5.79 16.64
N LEU A 248 6.49 5.57 17.19
CA LEU A 248 7.62 5.01 16.46
C LEU A 248 7.33 3.59 15.93
N VAL A 249 6.77 2.71 16.76
CA VAL A 249 6.46 1.33 16.33
C VAL A 249 5.31 1.29 15.31
N LEU A 250 4.30 2.16 15.45
CA LEU A 250 3.18 2.26 14.52
C LEU A 250 3.61 2.85 13.16
N THR A 251 4.47 3.87 13.17
CA THR A 251 5.00 4.46 11.93
C THR A 251 5.92 3.48 11.19
N THR A 252 6.74 2.72 11.92
CA THR A 252 7.55 1.62 11.35
C THR A 252 6.66 0.56 10.73
N ALA A 253 5.58 0.14 11.42
CA ALA A 253 4.62 -0.80 10.87
C ALA A 253 3.94 -0.24 9.61
N SER A 254 3.46 0.99 9.64
CA SER A 254 2.85 1.67 8.48
C SER A 254 3.79 1.70 7.28
N ALA A 255 5.06 2.10 7.47
CA ALA A 255 6.05 2.15 6.40
C ALA A 255 6.37 0.77 5.81
N LEU A 256 6.49 -0.25 6.67
CA LEU A 256 6.72 -1.63 6.26
C LEU A 256 5.56 -2.14 5.40
N PHE A 257 4.34 -2.06 5.90
CA PHE A 257 3.18 -2.62 5.21
C PHE A 257 2.81 -1.84 3.96
N HIS A 258 2.95 -0.52 3.95
CA HIS A 258 2.81 0.28 2.73
C HIS A 258 3.73 -0.24 1.61
N SER A 259 4.99 -0.54 1.95
CA SER A 259 5.96 -1.05 0.99
C SER A 259 5.66 -2.50 0.58
N ILE A 260 5.23 -3.36 1.51
CA ILE A 260 4.80 -4.75 1.22
C ILE A 260 3.57 -4.77 0.30
N GLU A 261 2.55 -3.96 0.61
CA GLU A 261 1.34 -3.79 -0.20
C GLU A 261 1.70 -3.43 -1.63
N TYR A 262 2.64 -2.50 -1.80
CA TYR A 262 3.11 -2.11 -3.13
C TYR A 262 3.78 -3.26 -3.88
N LEU A 263 4.75 -3.94 -3.26
CA LEU A 263 5.45 -5.07 -3.88
C LEU A 263 4.48 -6.20 -4.24
N ALA A 264 3.43 -6.40 -3.42
CA ALA A 264 2.39 -7.37 -3.68
C ALA A 264 1.52 -6.98 -4.88
N ILE A 265 1.18 -5.70 -5.04
CA ILE A 265 0.47 -5.18 -6.21
C ILE A 265 1.33 -5.26 -7.47
N VAL A 266 2.63 -4.98 -7.36
CA VAL A 266 3.60 -5.21 -8.45
C VAL A 266 3.59 -6.66 -8.89
N ASN A 267 3.77 -7.60 -7.96
CA ASN A 267 3.76 -9.03 -8.25
C ASN A 267 2.45 -9.48 -8.92
N TRP A 268 1.30 -9.05 -8.39
CA TRP A 268 0.00 -9.30 -8.99
C TRP A 268 -0.13 -8.72 -10.41
N SER A 269 0.37 -7.50 -10.63
CA SER A 269 0.35 -6.85 -11.94
C SER A 269 1.20 -7.60 -12.96
N VAL A 270 2.39 -8.06 -12.58
CA VAL A 270 3.25 -8.85 -13.47
C VAL A 270 2.58 -10.18 -13.86
N ASP A 271 1.98 -10.88 -12.91
CA ASP A 271 1.22 -12.11 -13.21
C ASP A 271 0.02 -11.84 -14.14
N ARG A 272 -0.68 -10.72 -13.96
CA ARG A 272 -1.76 -10.32 -14.85
C ARG A 272 -1.28 -9.99 -16.26
N THR A 273 -0.16 -9.28 -16.40
CA THR A 273 0.48 -9.03 -17.70
C THR A 273 0.84 -10.35 -18.37
N ARG A 274 1.37 -11.31 -17.61
CA ARG A 274 1.72 -12.66 -18.11
C ARG A 274 0.50 -13.37 -18.68
N LYS A 275 -0.59 -13.42 -17.92
CA LYS A 275 -1.85 -14.10 -18.30
C LYS A 275 -2.55 -13.43 -19.46
N SER A 276 -2.44 -12.11 -19.59
CA SER A 276 -3.09 -11.35 -20.67
C SER A 276 -2.30 -11.32 -21.98
N GLY A 277 -1.04 -11.77 -21.99
CA GLY A 277 -0.20 -11.77 -23.19
C GLY A 277 0.07 -10.36 -23.75
N GLN A 278 -0.07 -9.32 -22.91
CA GLN A 278 0.14 -7.95 -23.35
C GLN A 278 1.59 -7.76 -23.85
N SER A 279 1.74 -6.93 -24.89
CA SER A 279 3.07 -6.58 -25.41
C SER A 279 3.93 -5.94 -24.32
N THR A 280 5.18 -6.44 -24.21
CA THR A 280 6.24 -5.99 -23.30
C THR A 280 7.61 -6.27 -23.95
N THR A 281 8.72 -5.89 -23.31
CA THR A 281 10.06 -6.24 -23.80
C THR A 281 10.34 -7.74 -23.72
N GLN A 282 11.19 -8.24 -24.62
CA GLN A 282 11.65 -9.64 -24.61
C GLN A 282 12.38 -10.01 -23.32
N LEU A 283 13.16 -9.08 -22.75
CA LEU A 283 13.82 -9.28 -21.45
C LEU A 283 12.78 -9.52 -20.37
N PHE A 284 11.75 -8.66 -20.30
CA PHE A 284 10.70 -8.81 -19.28
C PHE A 284 9.93 -10.12 -19.43
N GLN A 285 9.59 -10.52 -20.67
CA GLN A 285 8.95 -11.82 -20.94
C GLN A 285 9.76 -13.00 -20.41
N LYS A 286 11.09 -12.96 -20.49
CA LYS A 286 11.98 -13.99 -19.94
C LYS A 286 12.03 -13.99 -18.41
N LEU A 287 11.87 -12.83 -17.77
CA LEU A 287 11.92 -12.68 -16.32
C LEU A 287 10.60 -13.05 -15.64
N MET A 288 9.46 -12.82 -16.29
CA MET A 288 8.10 -13.02 -15.72
C MET A 288 7.83 -14.43 -15.15
N PRO A 289 8.27 -15.55 -15.77
CA PRO A 289 8.07 -16.88 -15.19
C PRO A 289 8.78 -17.09 -13.84
N ARG A 290 9.85 -16.32 -13.59
CA ARG A 290 10.68 -16.40 -12.38
C ARG A 290 10.60 -15.13 -11.54
N TRP A 291 9.51 -14.36 -11.70
CA TRP A 291 9.41 -13.01 -11.13
C TRP A 291 9.62 -12.98 -9.62
N GLY A 292 9.12 -13.96 -8.87
CA GLY A 292 9.36 -14.05 -7.42
C GLY A 292 10.85 -14.11 -7.06
N LEU A 293 11.64 -14.91 -7.79
CA LEU A 293 13.09 -14.98 -7.61
C LEU A 293 13.78 -13.68 -8.03
N VAL A 294 13.37 -13.10 -9.16
CA VAL A 294 13.90 -11.82 -9.65
C VAL A 294 13.69 -10.72 -8.62
N LEU A 295 12.48 -10.67 -8.02
CA LEU A 295 12.16 -9.69 -6.98
C LEU A 295 12.98 -9.94 -5.71
N ALA A 296 13.16 -11.19 -5.29
CA ALA A 296 13.99 -11.52 -4.13
C ALA A 296 15.45 -11.10 -4.34
N VAL A 297 16.03 -11.41 -5.50
CA VAL A 297 17.40 -11.00 -5.86
C VAL A 297 17.51 -9.47 -5.92
N PHE A 298 16.54 -8.79 -6.52
CA PHE A 298 16.47 -7.34 -6.59
C PHE A 298 16.46 -6.70 -5.19
N VAL A 299 15.62 -7.22 -4.28
CA VAL A 299 15.54 -6.78 -2.89
C VAL A 299 16.87 -6.94 -2.17
N VAL A 300 17.53 -8.10 -2.30
CA VAL A 300 18.80 -8.38 -1.62
C VAL A 300 19.91 -7.48 -2.14
N ILE A 301 20.07 -7.37 -3.47
CA ILE A 301 21.13 -6.55 -4.09
C ILE A 301 20.95 -5.09 -3.73
N LEU A 302 19.73 -4.55 -3.86
CA LEU A 302 19.50 -3.15 -3.51
C LEU A 302 19.61 -2.90 -2.01
N GLY A 303 19.14 -3.79 -1.15
CA GLY A 303 19.26 -3.60 0.30
C GLY A 303 20.71 -3.59 0.77
N MET A 304 21.52 -4.54 0.30
CA MET A 304 22.95 -4.56 0.60
C MET A 304 23.68 -3.35 -0.01
N GLY A 305 23.37 -3.00 -1.27
CA GLY A 305 23.96 -1.83 -1.93
C GLY A 305 23.60 -0.53 -1.24
N ALA A 306 22.35 -0.35 -0.83
CA ALA A 306 21.88 0.80 -0.07
C ALA A 306 22.61 0.94 1.27
N TRP A 307 22.73 -0.15 2.02
CA TRP A 307 23.43 -0.17 3.29
C TRP A 307 24.92 0.19 3.14
N LEU A 308 25.61 -0.37 2.14
CA LEU A 308 27.01 -0.04 1.84
C LEU A 308 27.17 1.43 1.42
N MET A 309 26.29 1.92 0.55
CA MET A 309 26.29 3.30 0.08
C MET A 309 26.03 4.28 1.21
N GLU A 310 25.11 3.98 2.13
CA GLU A 310 24.86 4.82 3.30
C GLU A 310 26.06 4.84 4.26
N SER A 311 26.69 3.67 4.47
CA SER A 311 27.82 3.52 5.39
C SER A 311 29.11 4.23 4.91
N HIS A 312 29.30 4.35 3.59
CA HIS A 312 30.55 4.87 3.02
C HIS A 312 30.40 6.16 2.20
N LEU A 313 29.20 6.40 1.66
CA LEU A 313 28.93 7.46 0.68
C LEU A 313 27.58 8.15 0.98
N LEU A 314 27.32 8.46 2.26
CA LEU A 314 26.04 8.96 2.77
C LEU A 314 25.44 10.08 1.92
N GLU A 315 26.20 11.12 1.59
CA GLU A 315 25.68 12.26 0.81
C GLU A 315 25.23 11.86 -0.60
N LEU A 316 26.00 10.99 -1.26
CA LEU A 316 25.66 10.47 -2.58
C LEU A 316 24.42 9.58 -2.49
N TRP A 317 24.36 8.72 -1.47
CA TRP A 317 23.21 7.86 -1.21
C TRP A 317 21.93 8.67 -0.96
N LEU A 318 21.96 9.66 -0.07
CA LEU A 318 20.82 10.53 0.21
C LEU A 318 20.33 11.24 -1.04
N THR A 319 21.25 11.76 -1.86
CA THR A 319 20.92 12.43 -3.12
C THR A 319 20.26 11.46 -4.10
N ALA A 320 20.86 10.29 -4.32
CA ALA A 320 20.33 9.27 -5.22
C ALA A 320 18.98 8.72 -4.75
N ASN A 321 18.83 8.45 -3.46
CA ASN A 321 17.60 7.92 -2.88
C ASN A 321 16.46 8.95 -2.95
N LEU A 322 16.75 10.25 -2.78
CA LEU A 322 15.79 11.34 -2.95
C LEU A 322 15.32 11.47 -4.40
N ILE A 323 16.24 11.42 -5.36
CA ILE A 323 15.91 11.37 -6.80
C ILE A 323 14.98 10.19 -7.08
N MET A 324 15.33 9.01 -6.57
CA MET A 324 14.55 7.79 -6.80
C MET A 324 13.18 7.84 -6.12
N ALA A 325 13.05 8.49 -4.96
CA ALA A 325 11.76 8.76 -4.33
C ALA A 325 10.87 9.62 -5.24
N PHE A 326 11.39 10.73 -5.79
CA PHE A 326 10.61 11.57 -6.71
C PHE A 326 10.22 10.84 -8.00
N LEU A 327 11.15 10.08 -8.60
CA LEU A 327 10.86 9.27 -9.79
C LEU A 327 9.78 8.23 -9.51
N HIS A 328 9.87 7.57 -8.35
CA HIS A 328 8.87 6.62 -7.88
C HIS A 328 7.50 7.28 -7.79
N TYR A 329 7.34 8.40 -7.04
CA TYR A 329 6.04 9.05 -6.91
C TYR A 329 5.47 9.53 -8.25
N ALA A 330 6.34 10.03 -9.13
CA ALA A 330 5.94 10.50 -10.44
C ALA A 330 5.42 9.34 -11.30
N TYR A 331 6.15 8.24 -11.38
CA TYR A 331 5.82 7.10 -12.25
C TYR A 331 4.73 6.19 -11.71
N ASP A 332 4.61 6.09 -10.39
CA ASP A 332 3.56 5.34 -9.73
C ASP A 332 2.17 5.78 -10.23
N GLY A 333 1.93 7.10 -10.25
CA GLY A 333 0.70 7.70 -10.77
C GLY A 333 0.43 7.47 -12.27
N TYR A 334 1.41 7.00 -13.05
CA TYR A 334 1.26 6.65 -14.46
C TYR A 334 1.12 5.14 -14.70
N LEU A 335 1.89 4.31 -13.99
CA LEU A 335 1.87 2.86 -14.16
C LEU A 335 0.50 2.25 -13.84
N TRP A 336 -0.17 2.76 -12.81
CA TRP A 336 -1.44 2.21 -12.33
C TRP A 336 -2.69 2.77 -13.01
N LYS A 337 -2.55 3.74 -13.91
CA LYS A 337 -3.67 4.18 -14.76
C LYS A 337 -3.93 3.09 -15.81
N SER A 338 -5.16 2.58 -15.85
CA SER A 338 -5.55 1.51 -16.79
C SER A 338 -5.24 1.93 -18.23
N ARG A 339 -4.66 1.01 -19.01
CA ARG A 339 -4.53 1.16 -20.47
C ARG A 339 -5.93 1.45 -21.02
N ARG A 340 -6.10 2.53 -21.78
CA ARG A 340 -7.33 2.67 -22.58
C ARG A 340 -7.35 1.48 -23.53
N PRO A 341 -8.45 0.73 -23.64
CA PRO A 341 -8.55 -0.27 -24.70
C PRO A 341 -8.29 0.44 -26.02
N VAL A 342 -7.38 -0.10 -26.82
CA VAL A 342 -7.25 0.31 -28.21
C VAL A 342 -8.63 0.04 -28.80
N ARG A 343 -9.34 1.09 -29.20
CA ARG A 343 -10.49 0.91 -30.09
C ARG A 343 -9.88 0.37 -31.38
N VAL A 344 -10.02 -0.94 -31.57
CA VAL A 344 -9.78 -1.59 -32.85
C VAL A 344 -10.90 -1.16 -33.78
#